data_AF-A0A524BDI3-F1
#
_entry.id   AF-A0A524BDI3-F1
#
_cell.length_a   1.000
_cell.length_b   1.000
_cell.length_c   1.000
_cell.angle_alpha   90.00
_cell.angle_beta   90.00
_cell.angle_gamma   90.00
#
_symmetry.space_group_name_H-M   'P 1'
#
loop_
_entity.id
_entity.type
_entity.pdbx_description
1 polymer ?
#
loop_
_entity_poly.entity_id
_entity_poly.type
_entity_poly.pdbx_seq_one_letter_code
_entity_poly.pdbx_strand_id
1 'polypeptide(L)'
;MSMREAMRQMPEKSGRVPVVSGEAARASTRDEATRPRHETGSTGSALLMAALTRENLQQAWKRVKANKGAAGVDGRDIPETARHLQTAWP
;
A
#
# COMPACT_ATOMS: atom_id res chain seq x y z
N MET A 1 11.80 19.29 11.81
CA MET A 1 11.14 19.52 13.12
C MET A 1 10.41 18.24 13.49
N SER A 2 10.71 17.63 14.63
CA SER A 2 10.14 16.36 15.08
C SER A 2 8.83 16.63 15.84
N MET A 3 7.72 16.08 15.36
CA MET A 3 6.40 16.19 16.01
C MET A 3 6.30 15.11 17.10
N ARG A 4 6.03 15.51 18.34
CA ARG A 4 5.86 14.58 19.47
C ARG A 4 4.44 14.00 19.47
N GLU A 5 4.33 12.70 19.69
CA GLU A 5 3.07 11.98 19.86
C GLU A 5 2.21 12.61 20.97
N ALA A 6 0.94 12.85 20.66
CA ALA A 6 -0.03 13.34 21.64
C ALA A 6 -0.39 12.21 22.61
N MET A 7 -0.11 12.41 23.89
CA MET A 7 -0.44 11.45 24.94
C MET A 7 -1.96 11.36 25.14
N ARG A 8 -2.46 10.14 25.37
CA ARG A 8 -3.86 9.92 25.75
C ARG A 8 -4.17 10.73 27.01
N GLN A 9 -5.26 11.48 27.00
CA GLN A 9 -5.75 12.10 28.22
C GLN A 9 -6.24 11.01 29.17
N MET A 10 -5.77 11.03 30.42
CA MET A 10 -6.27 10.13 31.46
C MET A 10 -7.76 10.41 31.65
N PRO A 11 -8.65 9.42 31.49
CA PRO A 11 -10.03 9.60 31.89
C PRO A 11 -10.05 9.80 33.42
N GLU A 12 -10.74 10.84 33.86
CA GLU A 12 -10.93 11.15 35.27
C GLU A 12 -11.58 9.94 35.98
N LYS A 13 -11.03 9.54 37.12
CA LYS A 13 -11.45 8.33 37.88
C LYS A 13 -12.83 8.48 38.57
N SER A 14 -13.60 9.51 38.24
CA SER A 14 -14.94 9.72 38.81
C SER A 14 -16.02 9.02 37.97
N GLY A 15 -16.13 7.70 38.21
CA GLY A 15 -17.31 6.84 38.07
C GLY A 15 -18.32 7.03 36.92
N ARG A 16 -18.38 6.04 36.03
CA ARG A 16 -19.66 5.46 35.60
C ARG A 16 -19.50 3.98 35.28
N VAL A 17 -20.19 3.14 36.05
CA VAL A 17 -20.29 1.68 35.90
C VAL A 17 -20.84 1.37 34.50
N PRO A 18 -20.27 0.41 33.73
CA PRO A 18 -20.88 0.00 32.48
C PRO A 18 -22.02 -0.96 32.82
N VAL A 19 -23.23 -0.44 32.96
CA VAL A 19 -24.42 -1.27 32.79
C VAL A 19 -24.82 -1.17 31.33
N VAL A 20 -24.42 -2.16 30.53
CA VAL A 20 -24.95 -2.37 29.20
C VAL A 20 -25.45 -3.81 29.16
N SER A 21 -26.76 -3.97 29.38
CA SER A 21 -27.50 -5.18 29.05
C SER A 21 -27.97 -5.07 27.61
N GLY A 22 -27.55 -6.00 26.76
CA GLY A 22 -27.99 -6.11 25.36
C GLY A 22 -26.97 -6.81 24.48
N GLU A 23 -27.39 -7.88 23.80
CA GLU A 23 -26.56 -8.80 23.00
C GLU A 23 -25.94 -8.17 21.72
N ALA A 24 -26.08 -6.87 21.48
CA ALA A 24 -25.58 -6.21 20.27
C ALA A 24 -25.04 -4.80 20.50
N ALA A 25 -24.37 -4.54 21.62
CA ALA A 25 -23.67 -3.28 21.83
C ALA A 25 -22.19 -3.40 21.41
N ARG A 26 -21.83 -2.89 20.23
CA ARG A 26 -20.41 -2.67 19.87
C ARG A 26 -19.85 -1.57 20.77
N ALA A 27 -19.35 -1.95 21.94
CA ALA A 27 -18.49 -1.09 22.75
C ALA A 27 -17.16 -0.93 22.00
N SER A 28 -17.08 0.05 21.11
CA SER A 28 -15.79 0.51 20.60
C SER A 28 -15.15 1.40 21.67
N THR A 29 -14.63 0.79 22.74
CA THR A 29 -13.69 1.47 23.64
C THR A 29 -12.29 1.32 23.06
N ARG A 30 -12.07 1.77 21.83
CA ARG A 30 -10.71 2.08 21.39
C ARG A 30 -10.41 3.49 21.87
N ASP A 31 -9.92 3.57 23.09
CA ASP A 31 -9.23 4.75 23.63
C ASP A 31 -7.88 4.99 22.92
N GLU A 32 -7.68 4.50 21.69
CA GLU A 32 -6.36 4.54 21.05
C GLU A 32 -5.93 5.97 20.71
N ALA A 33 -4.92 6.49 21.43
CA ALA A 33 -4.15 7.65 20.98
C ALA A 33 -3.85 7.45 19.50
N THR A 34 -4.25 8.43 18.70
CA THR A 34 -4.04 8.42 17.25
C THR A 34 -2.55 8.23 17.02
N ARG A 35 -2.16 7.03 16.52
CA ARG A 35 -0.79 6.79 16.07
C ARG A 35 -0.45 7.92 15.09
N PRO A 36 0.75 8.51 15.15
CA PRO A 36 1.23 9.40 14.09
C PRO A 36 1.07 8.62 12.80
N ARG A 37 0.06 8.99 12.02
CA ARG A 37 0.00 8.55 10.64
C ARG A 37 1.18 9.26 10.02
N HIS A 38 2.22 8.51 9.70
CA HIS A 38 3.22 8.97 8.76
C HIS A 38 2.44 9.51 7.57
N GLU A 39 2.56 10.82 7.33
CA GLU A 39 1.88 11.45 6.21
C GLU A 39 2.26 10.64 4.97
N THR A 40 1.26 10.00 4.38
CA THR A 40 1.39 9.20 3.15
C THR A 40 1.55 10.13 1.94
N GLY A 41 1.99 11.37 2.19
CA GLY A 41 2.25 12.41 1.22
C GLY A 41 3.36 11.90 0.32
N SER A 42 2.96 11.47 -0.89
CA SER A 42 3.81 10.94 -1.96
C SER A 42 4.04 9.42 -2.02
N THR A 43 3.55 8.58 -1.10
CA THR A 43 3.90 7.13 -1.14
C THR A 43 3.54 6.47 -2.47
N GLY A 44 2.35 6.72 -3.03
CA GLY A 44 1.94 6.13 -4.30
C GLY A 44 2.75 6.64 -5.51
N SER A 45 3.02 7.95 -5.54
CA SER A 45 3.79 8.57 -6.64
C SER A 45 5.25 8.13 -6.61
N ALA A 46 5.89 8.14 -5.44
CA ALA A 46 7.26 7.70 -5.26
C ALA A 46 7.43 6.21 -5.63
N LEU A 47 6.48 5.35 -5.27
CA LEU A 47 6.51 3.94 -5.64
C LEU A 47 6.30 3.73 -7.15
N LEU A 48 5.39 4.48 -7.77
CA LEU A 48 5.20 4.43 -9.22
C LEU A 48 6.48 4.84 -9.95
N MET A 49 7.13 5.91 -9.51
CA MET A 49 8.42 6.35 -10.07
C MET A 49 9.49 5.28 -9.90
N ALA A 50 9.58 4.64 -8.72
CA ALA A 50 10.51 3.55 -8.48
C ALA A 50 10.22 2.33 -9.39
N ALA A 51 8.95 1.97 -9.57
CA ALA A 51 8.53 0.86 -10.43
C ALA A 51 8.88 1.11 -11.92
N LEU A 52 8.83 2.36 -12.36
CA LEU A 52 9.14 2.76 -13.74
C LEU A 52 10.63 3.07 -13.97
N THR A 53 11.50 2.85 -12.98
CA THR A 53 12.96 2.97 -13.18
C THR A 53 13.43 2.00 -14.27
N ARG A 54 14.40 2.44 -15.07
CA ARG A 54 14.95 1.64 -16.18
C ARG A 54 15.49 0.31 -15.69
N GLU A 55 16.17 0.32 -14.55
CA GLU A 55 16.77 -0.85 -13.92
C GLU A 55 15.69 -1.87 -13.53
N ASN A 56 14.60 -1.40 -12.91
CA ASN A 56 13.49 -2.27 -12.51
C ASN A 56 12.79 -2.89 -13.73
N LEU A 57 12.52 -2.09 -14.77
CA LEU A 57 11.88 -2.59 -16.01
C LEU A 57 12.77 -3.61 -16.73
N GLN A 58 14.08 -3.39 -16.79
CA GLN A 58 15.02 -4.36 -17.37
C GLN A 58 15.06 -5.67 -16.56
N GLN A 59 15.03 -5.60 -15.23
CA GLN A 59 14.96 -6.78 -14.37
C GLN A 59 13.63 -7.53 -14.53
N ALA A 60 12.51 -6.80 -14.60
CA ALA A 60 11.20 -7.37 -14.87
C ALA A 60 11.19 -8.11 -16.22
N TRP A 61 11.72 -7.48 -17.27
CA TRP A 61 11.83 -8.10 -18.60
C TRP A 61 12.67 -9.38 -18.60
N LYS A 62 13.77 -9.43 -17.86
CA LYS A 62 14.57 -10.65 -17.69
C LYS A 62 13.74 -11.78 -17.06
N ARG A 63 12.96 -11.48 -16.03
CA ARG A 63 12.09 -12.47 -15.36
C ARG A 63 10.98 -12.97 -16.27
N VAL A 64 10.33 -12.09 -17.03
CA VAL A 64 9.30 -12.47 -18.02
C VAL A 64 9.88 -13.48 -19.03
N LYS A 65 11.07 -13.21 -19.57
CA LYS A 65 11.76 -14.13 -20.48
C LYS A 65 12.13 -15.47 -19.83
N ALA A 66 12.56 -15.44 -18.57
CA ALA A 66 12.95 -16.65 -17.83
C ALA A 66 11.75 -17.56 -17.53
N ASN A 67 10.57 -16.97 -17.29
CA ASN A 67 9.36 -17.72 -16.96
C ASN A 67 8.78 -18.48 -18.15
N LYS A 68 9.09 -18.08 -19.40
CA LYS A 68 8.65 -18.77 -20.63
C LYS A 68 7.14 -19.03 -20.68
N GLY A 69 6.34 -18.10 -20.15
CA GLY A 69 4.88 -18.20 -20.15
C GLY A 69 4.31 -18.22 -21.57
N ALA A 70 3.12 -18.80 -21.72
CA ALA A 70 2.35 -18.73 -22.96
C ALA A 70 1.82 -17.31 -23.20
N ALA A 71 1.46 -17.02 -24.46
CA ALA A 71 0.85 -15.76 -24.83
C ALA A 71 -0.46 -15.50 -24.06
N GLY A 72 -0.73 -14.22 -23.79
CA GLY A 72 -1.97 -13.78 -23.15
C GLY A 72 -3.13 -13.69 -24.14
N VAL A 73 -4.20 -12.99 -23.73
CA VAL A 73 -5.37 -12.72 -24.58
C VAL A 73 -5.05 -11.89 -25.83
N ASP A 74 -3.95 -11.14 -25.79
CA ASP A 74 -3.42 -10.37 -26.91
C ASP A 74 -2.68 -11.23 -27.94
N GLY A 75 -2.45 -12.51 -27.64
CA GLY A 75 -1.82 -13.48 -28.54
C GLY A 75 -0.33 -13.24 -28.80
N ARG A 76 0.30 -12.28 -28.10
CA ARG A 76 1.70 -11.91 -28.37
C ARG A 76 2.67 -12.84 -27.68
N ASP A 77 3.63 -13.32 -28.44
CA ASP A 77 4.76 -14.03 -27.86
C ASP A 77 5.80 -13.05 -27.25
N ILE A 78 6.81 -13.60 -26.58
CA ILE A 78 7.85 -12.82 -25.92
C ILE A 78 8.67 -11.99 -26.94
N PRO A 79 9.13 -12.54 -28.09
CA PRO A 79 9.76 -11.77 -29.16
C PRO A 79 8.91 -10.60 -29.71
N GLU A 80 7.63 -10.83 -29.99
CA GLU A 80 6.69 -9.82 -30.50
C GLU A 80 6.48 -8.70 -29.48
N THR A 81 6.34 -9.07 -28.21
CA THR A 81 6.26 -8.12 -27.09
C THR A 81 7.53 -7.26 -27.02
N ALA A 82 8.71 -7.83 -27.25
CA ALA A 82 9.98 -7.08 -27.25
C ALA A 82 10.00 -5.99 -28.35
N ARG A 83 9.55 -6.33 -29.56
CA ARG A 83 9.46 -5.38 -30.69
C ARG A 83 8.42 -4.30 -30.41
N HIS A 84 7.30 -4.67 -29.80
CA HIS A 84 6.28 -3.71 -29.42
C HIS A 84 6.79 -2.69 -28.41
N LEU A 85 7.51 -3.13 -27.38
CA LEU A 85 8.05 -2.23 -26.35
C LEU A 85 9.02 -1.20 -26.96
N GLN A 86 9.81 -1.58 -27.97
CA GLN A 86 10.72 -0.65 -28.67
C GLN A 86 9.99 0.46 -29.46
N THR A 87 8.74 0.21 -29.88
CA THR A 87 7.98 1.15 -30.72
C THR A 87 6.95 1.94 -29.91
N ALA A 88 6.34 1.31 -28.90
CA ALA A 88 5.33 1.92 -28.06
C ALA A 88 5.91 2.71 -26.88
N TRP A 89 7.15 2.42 -26.49
CA TRP A 89 7.82 3.05 -25.35
C TRP A 89 9.26 3.46 -25.73
N PRO A 90 9.44 4.56 -26.48
CA PRO A 90 10.76 5.08 -26.84
C PRO A 90 11.54 5.59 -25.61
#